data_AF-A0A929G615-F1
#
_entry.id   AF-A0A929G615-F1
#
_cell.length_a   1.000
_cell.length_b   1.000
_cell.length_c   1.000
_cell.angle_alpha   90.00
_cell.angle_beta   90.00
_cell.angle_gamma   90.00
#
_symmetry.space_group_name_H-M   'P 1'
#
loop_
_entity.id
_entity.type
_entity.pdbx_description
1 polymer ?
#
loop_
_entity_poly.entity_id
_entity_poly.type
_entity_poly.pdbx_seq_one_letter_code
_entity_poly.pdbx_strand_id
1 'polypeptide(L)'
;PQVIIIYGNPAQIARLIQAAVYGTGEPVVSSASGGFACGAEITQTILTDQCQFIVVGGGDRMIAQTQDHEVSFAVPISKVEALVEGLEATHKAGMRYPTPSFLTFKPEFPPSFSELMDYLRQDG
;
A
#
# COMPACT_ATOMS: atom_id res chain seq x y z
N PRO A 1 -2.79 8.96 20.60
CA PRO A 1 -3.51 9.12 19.31
C PRO A 1 -4.71 8.17 19.29
N GLN A 2 -5.83 8.51 18.64
CA GLN A 2 -7.00 7.62 18.53
C GLN A 2 -7.03 6.85 17.20
N VAL A 3 -6.56 7.48 16.14
CA VAL A 3 -6.47 6.94 14.79
C VAL A 3 -5.16 7.38 14.15
N ILE A 4 -4.61 6.55 13.27
CA ILE A 4 -3.50 6.89 12.37
C ILE A 4 -4.05 6.81 10.95
N ILE A 5 -3.82 7.85 10.14
CA ILE A 5 -4.19 7.89 8.72
C ILE A 5 -2.90 7.85 7.91
N ILE A 6 -2.83 6.92 6.97
CA ILE A 6 -1.68 6.70 6.10
C ILE A 6 -2.15 6.93 4.67
N TYR A 7 -1.52 7.87 3.97
CA TYR A 7 -1.72 8.08 2.54
C TYR A 7 -0.63 7.34 1.76
N GLY A 8 -1.01 6.71 0.66
CA GLY A 8 -0.06 6.03 -0.23
C GLY A 8 -0.73 5.49 -1.48
N ASN A 9 0.06 5.00 -2.42
CA ASN A 9 -0.50 4.41 -3.63
C ASN A 9 -1.28 3.11 -3.31
N PRO A 10 -2.20 2.68 -4.20
CA PRO A 10 -3.03 1.50 -3.95
C PRO A 10 -2.24 0.22 -3.62
N ALA A 11 -1.02 0.05 -4.15
CA ALA A 11 -0.20 -1.12 -3.85
C ALA A 11 0.42 -1.08 -2.43
N GLN A 12 0.77 0.11 -1.93
CA GLN A 12 1.16 0.29 -0.53
C GLN A 12 -0.03 0.04 0.41
N ILE A 13 -1.20 0.60 0.08
CA ILE A 13 -2.40 0.42 0.89
C ILE A 13 -2.89 -1.04 0.87
N ALA A 14 -2.77 -1.74 -0.26
CA ALA A 14 -3.02 -3.19 -0.32
C ALA A 14 -2.12 -3.96 0.67
N ARG A 15 -0.87 -3.53 0.86
CA ARG A 15 0.04 -4.16 1.83
C ARG A 15 -0.44 -3.98 3.28
N LEU A 16 -1.01 -2.82 3.61
CA LEU A 16 -1.61 -2.53 4.91
C LEU A 16 -2.91 -3.32 5.12
N ILE A 17 -3.75 -3.42 4.09
CA ILE A 17 -4.99 -4.22 4.14
C ILE A 17 -4.65 -5.70 4.39
N GLN A 18 -3.68 -6.27 3.66
CA GLN A 18 -3.23 -7.65 3.88
C GLN A 18 -2.76 -7.89 5.33
N ALA A 19 -2.00 -6.93 5.88
CA ALA A 19 -1.52 -7.01 7.25
C ALA A 19 -2.66 -6.87 8.27
N ALA A 20 -3.58 -5.93 8.07
CA ALA A 20 -4.75 -5.76 8.93
C ALA A 20 -5.60 -7.03 8.95
N VAL A 21 -5.93 -7.58 7.78
CA VAL A 21 -6.72 -8.83 7.68
C VAL A 21 -6.00 -10.00 8.35
N TYR A 22 -4.67 -10.09 8.22
CA TYR A 22 -3.90 -11.11 8.93
C TYR A 22 -3.97 -10.93 10.45
N GLY A 23 -3.70 -9.72 10.93
CA GLY A 23 -3.59 -9.43 12.36
C GLY A 23 -4.92 -9.43 13.11
N THR A 24 -6.01 -9.06 12.44
CA THR A 24 -7.35 -9.02 13.05
C THR A 24 -8.20 -10.24 12.73
N GLY A 25 -7.91 -10.95 11.64
CA GLY A 25 -8.77 -12.00 11.10
C GLY A 25 -10.05 -11.48 10.43
N GLU A 26 -10.21 -10.16 10.29
CA GLU A 26 -11.41 -9.50 9.78
C GLU A 26 -11.13 -8.77 8.46
N PRO A 27 -12.05 -8.80 7.49
CA PRO A 27 -11.90 -8.03 6.25
C PRO A 27 -11.98 -6.52 6.54
N VAL A 28 -11.18 -5.74 5.84
CA VAL A 28 -11.30 -4.27 5.84
C VAL A 28 -12.49 -3.88 4.96
N VAL A 29 -13.56 -3.39 5.58
CA VAL A 29 -14.80 -2.98 4.89
C VAL A 29 -14.97 -1.47 5.05
N SER A 30 -15.14 -0.79 3.90
CA SER A 30 -15.30 0.66 3.86
C SER A 30 -16.38 1.08 2.87
N SER A 31 -16.98 2.24 3.12
CA SER A 31 -18.00 2.85 2.26
C SER A 31 -17.45 4.13 1.62
N ALA A 32 -17.73 4.33 0.33
CA ALA A 32 -17.36 5.52 -0.41
C ALA A 32 -18.61 6.31 -0.82
N SER A 33 -18.82 7.48 -0.21
CA SER A 33 -19.98 8.36 -0.45
C SER A 33 -19.71 9.50 -1.44
N GLY A 34 -18.51 9.61 -2.00
CA GLY A 34 -18.11 10.68 -2.93
C GLY A 34 -17.79 12.04 -2.28
N GLY A 35 -18.00 12.16 -0.97
CA GLY A 35 -17.67 13.33 -0.17
C GLY A 35 -17.58 12.95 1.31
N PHE A 36 -16.99 13.83 2.12
CA PHE A 36 -16.81 13.63 3.57
C PHE A 36 -15.89 12.44 3.93
N ALA A 37 -14.80 12.26 3.17
CA ALA A 37 -13.79 11.21 3.39
C ALA A 37 -13.24 11.20 4.83
N CYS A 38 -12.98 12.39 5.39
CA CYS A 38 -12.52 12.53 6.78
C CYS A 38 -13.47 11.91 7.82
N GLY A 39 -14.77 11.84 7.53
CA GLY A 39 -15.74 11.16 8.37
C GLY A 39 -15.52 9.66 8.42
N ALA A 40 -15.19 9.03 7.30
CA ALA A 40 -14.82 7.62 7.24
C ALA A 40 -13.44 7.38 7.87
N GLU A 41 -12.44 8.21 7.53
CA GLU A 41 -11.07 8.08 8.04
C GLU A 41 -10.97 8.24 9.55
N ILE A 42 -11.68 9.21 10.13
CA ILE A 42 -11.57 9.55 11.55
C ILE A 42 -12.75 8.96 12.33
N THR A 43 -13.95 9.47 12.07
CA THR A 43 -15.13 9.20 12.91
C THR A 43 -15.53 7.74 12.84
N GLN A 44 -15.67 7.19 11.63
CA GLN A 44 -16.06 5.79 11.45
C GLN A 44 -15.00 4.86 12.04
N THR A 45 -13.72 5.07 11.71
CA THR A 45 -12.60 4.28 12.26
C THR A 45 -12.59 4.24 13.79
N ILE A 46 -12.82 5.38 14.46
CA ILE A 46 -12.86 5.45 15.93
C ILE A 46 -14.11 4.78 16.49
N LEU A 47 -15.29 5.05 15.93
CA LEU A 47 -16.56 4.57 16.48
C LEU A 47 -16.78 3.08 16.26
N THR A 48 -16.29 2.51 15.15
CA THR A 48 -16.44 1.09 14.84
C THR A 48 -15.28 0.25 15.33
N ASP A 49 -14.16 0.87 15.71
CA ASP A 49 -12.89 0.17 16.02
C ASP A 49 -12.39 -0.69 14.84
N GLN A 50 -12.73 -0.30 13.61
CA GLN A 50 -12.40 -1.04 12.39
C GLN A 50 -11.55 -0.19 11.44
N CYS A 51 -10.55 -0.81 10.83
CA CYS A 51 -9.75 -0.16 9.80
C CYS A 51 -10.61 0.29 8.62
N GLN A 52 -10.24 1.39 7.99
CA GLN A 52 -10.90 1.91 6.80
C GLN A 52 -9.89 2.11 5.67
N PHE A 53 -10.30 1.90 4.42
CA PHE A 53 -9.58 2.40 3.24
C PHE A 53 -10.52 3.30 2.43
N ILE A 54 -10.06 4.50 2.06
CA ILE A 54 -10.92 5.51 1.45
C ILE A 54 -10.27 6.07 0.19
N VAL A 55 -11.08 6.22 -0.87
CA VAL A 55 -10.69 7.03 -2.03
C VAL A 55 -10.69 8.48 -1.58
N VAL A 56 -9.51 9.09 -1.60
CA VAL A 56 -9.27 10.43 -1.04
C VAL A 56 -10.19 11.48 -1.65
N GLY A 57 -10.67 12.41 -0.84
CA GLY A 57 -11.60 13.47 -1.22
C GLY A 57 -10.93 14.81 -1.52
N GLY A 58 -11.74 15.85 -1.74
CA GLY A 58 -11.22 17.21 -1.95
C GLY A 58 -10.50 17.76 -0.71
N GLY A 59 -10.96 17.43 0.49
CA GLY A 59 -10.32 17.82 1.74
C GLY A 59 -8.91 17.25 1.89
N ASP A 60 -8.73 15.96 1.58
CA ASP A 60 -7.42 15.30 1.61
C ASP A 60 -6.43 15.98 0.66
N ARG A 61 -6.86 16.25 -0.58
CA ARG A 61 -6.04 16.94 -1.57
C ARG A 61 -5.68 18.36 -1.15
N MET A 62 -6.65 19.12 -0.64
CA MET A 62 -6.47 20.53 -0.31
C MET A 62 -5.68 20.74 0.98
N ILE A 63 -5.84 19.87 1.98
CA ILE A 63 -5.30 20.05 3.33
C ILE A 63 -4.14 19.08 3.61
N ALA A 64 -4.33 17.78 3.37
CA ALA A 64 -3.30 16.76 3.58
C ALA A 64 -2.32 16.66 2.40
N GLN A 65 -2.57 17.41 1.31
CA GLN A 65 -1.79 17.41 0.07
C GLN A 65 -1.66 16.03 -0.57
N THR A 66 -2.67 15.18 -0.36
CA THR A 66 -2.74 13.86 -0.95
C THR A 66 -2.82 13.95 -2.47
N GLN A 67 -2.07 13.10 -3.16
CA GLN A 67 -1.96 13.09 -4.62
C GLN A 67 -3.05 12.22 -5.27
N ASP A 68 -3.32 12.46 -6.55
CA ASP A 68 -4.37 11.74 -7.30
C ASP A 68 -4.13 10.24 -7.47
N HIS A 69 -2.89 9.79 -7.27
CA HIS A 69 -2.49 8.38 -7.33
C HIS A 69 -2.42 7.74 -5.94
N GLU A 70 -2.86 8.44 -4.89
CA GLU A 70 -2.90 7.96 -3.52
C GLU A 70 -4.32 7.67 -3.06
N VAL A 71 -4.42 6.75 -2.11
CA VAL A 71 -5.62 6.47 -1.32
C VAL A 71 -5.23 6.47 0.16
N SER A 72 -6.21 6.59 1.05
CA SER A 72 -5.95 6.62 2.49
C SER A 72 -6.30 5.28 3.14
N PHE A 73 -5.55 4.95 4.19
CA PHE A 73 -5.83 3.85 5.10
C PHE A 73 -5.83 4.38 6.53
N ALA A 74 -6.93 4.19 7.24
CA ALA A 74 -7.09 4.59 8.62
C ALA A 74 -7.08 3.35 9.53
N VAL A 75 -6.27 3.39 10.58
CA VAL A 75 -6.17 2.33 11.59
C VAL A 75 -6.44 2.91 12.98
N PRO A 76 -7.39 2.36 13.74
CA PRO A 76 -7.60 2.77 15.13
C PRO A 76 -6.42 2.29 15.97
N ILE A 77 -6.06 3.04 17.02
CA ILE A 77 -4.85 2.77 17.81
C ILE A 77 -4.84 1.36 18.41
N SER A 78 -6.01 0.82 18.73
CA SER A 78 -6.27 -0.53 19.24
C SER A 78 -5.81 -1.65 18.30
N LYS A 79 -5.69 -1.40 16.99
CA LYS A 79 -5.32 -2.38 15.97
C LYS A 79 -3.90 -2.18 15.42
N VAL A 80 -3.17 -1.18 15.89
CA VAL A 80 -1.83 -0.87 15.38
C VAL A 80 -0.84 -2.00 15.65
N GLU A 81 -0.87 -2.61 16.84
CA GLU A 81 -0.01 -3.76 17.16
C GLU A 81 -0.30 -4.94 16.23
N ALA A 82 -1.58 -5.28 16.04
CA ALA A 82 -2.00 -6.33 15.11
C ALA A 82 -1.61 -6.01 13.65
N LEU A 83 -1.67 -4.74 13.23
CA LEU A 83 -1.23 -4.31 11.91
C LEU A 83 0.29 -4.51 11.73
N VAL A 84 1.10 -4.16 12.74
CA VAL A 84 2.56 -4.35 12.69
C VAL A 84 2.92 -5.83 12.67
N GLU A 85 2.33 -6.63 13.56
CA GLU A 85 2.49 -8.09 13.54
C GLU A 85 2.10 -8.68 12.18
N GLY A 86 0.95 -8.24 11.66
CA GLY A 86 0.46 -8.64 10.35
C GLY A 86 1.42 -8.29 9.23
N LEU A 87 2.04 -7.10 9.24
CA LEU A 87 3.06 -6.70 8.27
C LEU A 87 4.27 -7.64 8.33
N GLU A 88 4.80 -7.92 9.53
CA GLU A 88 5.95 -8.81 9.71
C GLU A 88 5.65 -10.24 9.25
N ALA A 89 4.53 -10.81 9.71
CA ALA A 89 4.17 -12.19 9.45
C ALA A 89 3.90 -12.43 7.95
N THR A 90 3.10 -11.56 7.34
CA THR A 90 2.82 -11.66 5.89
C THR A 90 4.06 -11.37 5.04
N HIS A 91 5.01 -10.56 5.55
CA HIS A 91 6.30 -10.39 4.88
C HIS A 91 7.12 -11.68 4.96
N LYS A 92 7.19 -12.33 6.12
CA LYS A 92 7.85 -13.65 6.23
C LYS A 92 7.20 -14.69 5.30
N ALA A 93 5.88 -14.62 5.09
CA ALA A 93 5.11 -15.49 4.19
C ALA A 93 5.25 -15.16 2.68
N GLY A 94 6.00 -14.13 2.31
CA GLY A 94 6.31 -13.83 0.91
C GLY A 94 5.49 -12.68 0.27
N MET A 95 4.54 -12.07 1.00
CA MET A 95 3.88 -10.84 0.50
C MET A 95 4.89 -9.70 0.46
N ARG A 96 5.04 -9.04 -0.69
CA ARG A 96 6.05 -8.02 -0.95
C ARG A 96 5.43 -6.75 -1.51
N TYR A 97 6.05 -5.63 -1.17
CA TYR A 97 5.89 -4.37 -1.86
C TYR A 97 7.29 -3.84 -2.24
N PRO A 98 7.54 -3.47 -3.50
CA PRO A 98 6.63 -3.59 -4.65
C PRO A 98 6.23 -5.05 -4.95
N THR A 99 5.03 -5.25 -5.51
CA THR A 99 4.55 -6.59 -5.89
C THR A 99 5.41 -7.11 -7.05
N PRO A 100 6.08 -8.27 -6.92
CA PRO A 100 6.88 -8.82 -8.00
C PRO A 100 6.01 -9.11 -9.22
N SER A 101 6.42 -8.61 -10.38
CA SER A 101 5.79 -9.00 -11.64
C SER A 101 6.15 -10.44 -11.96
N PHE A 102 5.16 -11.25 -12.30
CA PHE A 102 5.40 -12.58 -12.83
C PHE A 102 5.84 -12.47 -14.29
N LEU A 103 7.15 -12.38 -14.51
CA LEU A 103 7.76 -12.28 -15.84
C LEU A 103 8.29 -13.65 -16.27
N THR A 104 7.68 -14.22 -17.30
CA THR A 104 8.13 -15.47 -17.93
C THR A 104 8.94 -15.23 -19.21
N PHE A 105 8.93 -14.01 -19.72
CA PHE A 105 9.72 -13.62 -20.89
C PHE A 105 11.19 -13.46 -20.51
N LYS A 106 12.08 -14.02 -21.34
CA LYS A 106 13.52 -13.81 -21.23
C LYS A 106 13.86 -12.53 -22.01
N PRO A 107 14.25 -11.43 -21.34
CA PRO A 107 14.67 -10.23 -22.06
C PRO A 107 15.88 -10.55 -22.94
N GLU A 108 15.78 -10.23 -24.21
CA GLU A 108 16.91 -10.22 -25.14
C GLU A 108 17.39 -8.78 -25.29
N PHE A 109 18.70 -8.58 -25.16
CA PHE A 109 19.28 -7.29 -25.44
C PHE A 109 19.30 -7.04 -26.95
N PRO A 110 19.19 -5.77 -27.40
CA PRO A 110 19.47 -5.43 -28.79
C PRO A 110 20.86 -5.92 -29.23
N PRO A 111 21.07 -6.30 -30.50
CA PRO A 111 22.37 -6.78 -30.99
C PRO A 111 23.55 -5.84 -30.73
N SER A 112 23.33 -4.52 -30.66
CA SER A 112 24.38 -3.56 -30.34
C SER A 112 25.01 -3.75 -28.95
N PHE A 113 24.30 -4.40 -28.02
CA PHE A 113 24.86 -4.71 -26.70
C PHE A 113 25.89 -5.84 -26.76
N SER A 114 25.77 -6.81 -27.67
CA SER A 114 26.81 -7.83 -27.80
C SER A 114 28.12 -7.21 -28.31
N GLU A 115 28.04 -6.26 -29.25
CA GLU A 115 29.22 -5.53 -29.75
C GLU A 115 29.92 -4.76 -28.62
N LEU A 116 29.14 -4.08 -27.76
CA LEU A 116 29.68 -3.39 -26.58
C LEU A 116 30.31 -4.37 -25.59
N MET A 117 29.65 -5.50 -25.31
CA MET A 117 30.18 -6.51 -24.37
C MET A 117 31.45 -7.18 -24.89
N ASP A 118 31.59 -7.36 -26.21
CA ASP A 118 32.79 -7.89 -26.83
C ASP A 118 33.94 -6.88 -26.76
N TYR A 119 33.67 -5.59 -26.99
CA TYR A 119 34.65 -4.51 -26.78
C TYR A 119 35.17 -4.47 -25.33
N LEU A 120 34.27 -4.49 -24.34
CA LEU A 120 34.63 -4.42 -22.92
C LEU A 120 35.44 -5.62 -22.42
N ARG A 121 35.37 -6.77 -23.10
CA ARG A 121 36.14 -7.98 -22.77
C ARG A 121 37.55 -7.99 -23.37
N GLN A 122 37.86 -7.11 -24.32
CA GLN A 122 39.18 -7.06 -24.96
C GLN A 122 40.26 -6.39 -24.10
N ASP A 123 39.86 -5.64 -23.06
CA ASP A 123 40.76 -4.88 -22.19
C ASP A 123 41.07 -5.55 -20.82
N GLY A 124 40.80 -6.87 -20.67
CA GLY A 124 41.11 -7.65 -19.46
C GLY A 124 41.88 -8.93 -19.76
#